data_AF-A0A7K2X0N4-F1
#
_entry.id   AF-A0A7K2X0N4-F1
#
_cell.length_a   1.000
_cell.length_b   1.000
_cell.length_c   1.000
_cell.angle_alpha   90.00
_cell.angle_beta   90.00
_cell.angle_gamma   90.00
#
_symmetry.space_group_name_H-M   'P 1'
#
loop_
_entity.id
_entity.type
_entity.pdbx_description
1 polymer ?
#
loop_
_entity_poly.entity_id
_entity_poly.type
_entity_poly.pdbx_seq_one_letter_code
_entity_poly.pdbx_strand_id
1 'polypeptide(L)'
;MPFVNIDLLRGKSPDYLTAVSDGVHEALVEGLGMFPEDRFQVIHQLAPGELVFSRDFRGGPRSDDFMVVTITDGLDRGDNAKQVFYRALVRNLAEAPGVNPADVFVKMLVTPPINFSFAGGVPATETAAREALDRAATVPGARDAYTRAELVEAVTHLFRDNNRRPIVSMLRDNFLLKMPVSMPYGGEFKGAEEFDNYFKRIVEEGNEYYASFTTGLRRVIEADDHLVAEISVTAEGRTTQQSMTIENAWVFDITDGNFVSAQIYADTANGLKTAG
;
A
#
# COMPACT_ATOMS: atom_id res chain seq x y z
N MET A 1 9.85 1.71 -6.69
CA MET A 1 10.17 2.11 -5.31
C MET A 1 11.62 1.73 -4.99
N PRO A 2 12.63 2.27 -5.69
CA PRO A 2 14.02 1.96 -5.43
C PRO A 2 14.63 2.94 -4.43
N PHE A 3 15.46 2.44 -3.52
CA PHE A 3 16.39 3.25 -2.73
C PHE A 3 17.80 3.07 -3.30
N VAL A 4 18.49 4.18 -3.60
CA VAL A 4 19.78 4.15 -4.30
C VAL A 4 20.89 4.71 -3.42
N ASN A 5 21.97 3.95 -3.27
CA ASN A 5 23.23 4.44 -2.74
C ASN A 5 24.23 4.62 -3.88
N ILE A 6 24.91 5.75 -3.91
CA ILE A 6 25.93 6.10 -4.89
C ILE A 6 27.23 6.37 -4.14
N ASP A 7 28.18 5.44 -4.21
CA ASP A 7 29.46 5.53 -3.55
C ASP A 7 30.54 5.95 -4.55
N LEU A 8 31.26 7.05 -4.28
CA LEU A 8 32.31 7.59 -5.14
C LEU A 8 33.42 8.27 -4.34
N LEU A 9 34.58 8.52 -4.95
CA LEU A 9 35.67 9.24 -4.30
C LEU A 9 35.32 10.71 -4.04
N ARG A 10 35.66 11.20 -2.85
CA ARG A 10 35.46 12.58 -2.42
C ARG A 10 36.23 13.58 -3.28
N GLY A 11 35.63 14.75 -3.48
CA GLY A 11 36.27 15.90 -4.13
C GLY A 11 35.54 16.41 -5.37
N LYS A 12 34.38 15.82 -5.68
CA LYS A 12 33.51 16.27 -6.77
C LYS A 12 32.73 17.52 -6.37
N SER A 13 32.46 18.40 -7.34
CA SER A 13 31.67 19.61 -7.11
C SER A 13 30.21 19.26 -6.84
N PRO A 14 29.45 20.14 -6.14
CA PRO A 14 28.01 19.97 -5.99
C PRO A 14 27.29 19.74 -7.32
N ASP A 15 27.63 20.50 -8.36
CA ASP A 15 27.02 20.36 -9.70
C ASP A 15 27.27 18.98 -10.32
N TYR A 16 28.46 18.42 -10.13
CA TYR A 16 28.78 17.07 -10.57
C TYR A 16 27.92 16.03 -9.83
N LEU A 17 27.78 16.17 -8.51
CA LEU A 17 26.97 15.25 -7.70
C LEU A 17 25.49 15.32 -8.09
N THR A 18 24.97 16.52 -8.36
CA THR A 18 23.61 16.71 -8.89
C THR A 18 23.45 16.01 -10.24
N ALA A 19 24.37 16.22 -11.18
CA ALA A 19 24.33 15.58 -12.49
C ALA A 19 24.40 14.04 -12.41
N VAL A 20 25.21 13.48 -11.50
CA VAL A 20 25.23 12.03 -11.24
C VAL A 20 23.87 11.56 -10.71
N SER A 21 23.30 12.27 -9.74
CA SER A 21 21.99 11.92 -9.17
C SER A 21 20.87 11.96 -10.21
N ASP A 22 20.88 12.98 -11.07
CA ASP A 22 19.91 13.14 -12.17
C ASP A 22 20.07 12.03 -13.21
N GLY A 23 21.29 11.79 -13.69
CA GLY A 23 21.55 10.74 -14.69
C GLY A 23 21.19 9.33 -14.21
N VAL A 24 21.42 9.04 -12.92
CA VAL A 24 20.96 7.81 -12.27
C VAL A 24 19.44 7.75 -12.22
N HIS A 25 18.78 8.84 -11.84
CA HIS A 25 17.31 8.88 -11.71
C HIS A 25 16.62 8.70 -13.06
N GLU A 26 17.06 9.42 -14.08
CA GLU A 26 16.53 9.32 -15.44
C GLU A 26 16.67 7.90 -16.00
N ALA A 27 17.78 7.22 -15.71
CA ALA A 27 17.98 5.84 -16.10
C ALA A 27 17.01 4.89 -15.38
N LEU A 28 16.65 5.13 -14.11
CA LEU A 28 15.65 4.35 -13.38
C LEU A 28 14.25 4.53 -13.99
N VAL A 29 13.89 5.77 -14.35
CA VAL A 29 12.61 6.08 -15.00
C VAL A 29 12.54 5.39 -16.36
N GLU A 30 13.54 5.56 -17.22
CA GLU A 30 13.59 4.96 -18.56
C GLU A 30 13.66 3.43 -18.52
N GLY A 31 14.60 2.89 -17.74
CA GLY A 31 14.95 1.48 -17.79
C GLY A 31 14.09 0.59 -16.92
N LEU A 32 13.69 1.06 -15.74
CA LEU A 32 12.91 0.27 -14.78
C LEU A 32 11.44 0.71 -14.70
N GLY A 33 11.05 1.79 -15.38
CA GLY A 33 9.68 2.30 -15.37
C GLY A 33 9.29 2.95 -14.05
N MET A 34 10.23 3.63 -13.39
CA MET A 34 9.93 4.34 -12.14
C MET A 34 9.09 5.58 -12.41
N PHE A 35 8.25 5.97 -11.45
CA PHE A 35 7.60 7.28 -11.51
C PHE A 35 8.67 8.39 -11.42
N PRO A 36 8.49 9.52 -12.13
CA PRO A 36 9.43 10.65 -12.06
C PRO A 36 9.66 11.15 -10.63
N GLU A 37 8.68 11.01 -9.75
CA GLU A 37 8.75 11.47 -8.35
C GLU A 37 9.37 10.42 -7.39
N ASP A 38 9.60 9.18 -7.83
CA ASP A 38 10.14 8.07 -7.01
C ASP A 38 11.66 8.18 -6.88
N ARG A 39 12.13 9.24 -6.20
CA ARG A 39 13.54 9.63 -6.10
C ARG A 39 14.07 9.56 -4.66
N PHE A 40 14.60 8.41 -4.28
CA PHE A 40 15.28 8.20 -3.00
C PHE A 40 16.75 7.84 -3.22
N GLN A 41 17.65 8.79 -2.98
CA GLN A 41 19.08 8.62 -3.25
C GLN A 41 19.95 9.15 -2.11
N VAL A 42 21.07 8.47 -1.86
CA VAL A 42 22.15 8.92 -0.97
C VAL A 42 23.47 8.83 -1.73
N ILE A 43 24.26 9.90 -1.66
CA ILE A 43 25.61 9.94 -2.23
C ILE A 43 26.63 9.90 -1.09
N HIS A 44 27.50 8.89 -1.10
CA HIS A 44 28.62 8.78 -0.18
C HIS A 44 29.93 9.15 -0.88
N GLN A 45 30.58 10.19 -0.34
CA GLN A 45 31.90 10.64 -0.79
C GLN A 45 33.00 10.07 0.11
N LEU A 46 33.61 8.99 -0.37
CA LEU A 46 34.64 8.22 0.33
C LEU A 46 36.01 8.90 0.23
N ALA A 47 36.76 8.92 1.33
CA ALA A 47 38.12 9.46 1.34
C ALA A 47 39.05 8.57 0.48
N PRO A 48 40.17 9.12 -0.02
CA PRO A 48 41.18 8.32 -0.69
C PRO A 48 41.63 7.13 0.18
N GLY A 49 41.60 5.93 -0.39
CA GLY A 49 41.91 4.67 0.32
C GLY A 49 40.70 3.94 0.91
N GLU A 50 39.51 4.55 0.97
CA GLU A 50 38.28 3.90 1.46
C GLU A 50 37.51 3.18 0.34
N LEU A 51 37.65 3.63 -0.92
CA LEU A 51 37.08 2.96 -2.09
C LEU A 51 38.16 2.13 -2.80
N VAL A 52 38.13 0.80 -2.61
CA VAL A 52 39.10 -0.14 -3.17
C VAL A 52 38.46 -0.98 -4.26
N PHE A 53 39.02 -0.90 -5.48
CA PHE A 53 38.51 -1.63 -6.64
C PHE A 53 39.66 -2.05 -7.57
N SER A 54 39.40 -3.07 -8.41
CA SER A 54 40.34 -3.48 -9.45
C SER A 54 40.18 -2.60 -10.70
N ARG A 55 41.29 -2.17 -11.28
CA ARG A 55 41.30 -1.36 -12.51
C ARG A 55 40.75 -2.10 -13.73
N ASP A 56 40.92 -3.42 -13.79
CA ASP A 56 40.70 -4.20 -15.02
C ASP A 56 39.85 -5.47 -14.84
N PHE A 57 39.44 -5.81 -13.62
CA PHE A 57 38.64 -7.03 -13.40
C PHE A 57 37.26 -6.91 -14.07
N ARG A 58 36.97 -7.85 -14.98
CA ARG A 58 35.70 -8.00 -15.72
C ARG A 58 35.21 -6.70 -16.40
N GLY A 59 36.15 -5.83 -16.78
CA GLY A 59 35.91 -4.52 -17.38
C GLY A 59 37.01 -3.52 -17.00
N GLY A 60 37.19 -2.46 -17.77
CA GLY A 60 38.22 -1.45 -17.56
C GLY A 60 38.72 -0.81 -18.86
N PRO A 61 39.78 0.00 -18.81
CA PRO A 61 40.47 0.43 -17.59
C PRO A 61 39.64 1.44 -16.79
N ARG A 62 39.58 1.26 -15.46
CA ARG A 62 38.87 2.18 -14.55
C ARG A 62 39.76 3.31 -14.05
N SER A 63 39.26 4.53 -14.09
CA SER A 63 39.89 5.71 -13.52
C SER A 63 39.55 5.87 -12.03
N ASP A 64 40.01 6.97 -11.43
CA ASP A 64 39.65 7.34 -10.05
C ASP A 64 38.20 7.86 -9.94
N ASP A 65 37.50 8.03 -11.07
CA ASP A 65 36.09 8.41 -11.12
C ASP A 65 35.15 7.20 -10.99
N PHE A 66 35.68 6.02 -10.63
CA PHE A 66 34.91 4.83 -10.34
C PHE A 66 33.82 5.10 -9.30
N MET A 67 32.61 4.66 -9.61
CA MET A 67 31.45 4.75 -8.73
C MET A 67 30.67 3.43 -8.66
N VAL A 68 30.09 3.20 -7.49
CA VAL A 68 29.22 2.05 -7.22
C VAL A 68 27.79 2.57 -7.02
N VAL A 69 26.88 2.09 -7.86
CA VAL A 69 25.44 2.35 -7.74
C VAL A 69 24.76 1.11 -7.19
N THR A 70 24.35 1.16 -5.92
CA THR A 70 23.60 0.08 -5.26
C THR A 70 22.12 0.43 -5.19
N ILE A 71 21.28 -0.40 -5.80
CA ILE A 71 19.83 -0.19 -5.89
C ILE A 71 19.13 -1.27 -5.07
N THR A 72 18.26 -0.86 -4.15
CA THR A 72 17.35 -1.76 -3.42
C THR A 72 15.93 -1.50 -3.91
N ASP A 73 15.29 -2.45 -4.60
CA ASP A 73 13.94 -2.30 -5.15
C ASP A 73 12.94 -3.23 -4.45
N GLY A 74 11.68 -2.80 -4.44
CA GLY A 74 10.52 -3.54 -3.95
C GLY A 74 10.10 -4.72 -4.84
N LEU A 75 10.60 -4.77 -6.07
CA LEU A 75 10.19 -5.73 -7.09
C LEU A 75 11.36 -6.12 -7.99
N ASP A 76 11.43 -7.39 -8.39
CA ASP A 76 12.31 -7.78 -9.49
C ASP A 76 11.71 -7.34 -10.84
N ARG A 77 12.41 -6.43 -11.53
CA ARG A 77 12.01 -5.83 -12.82
C ARG A 77 12.27 -6.74 -14.02
N GLY A 78 12.92 -7.89 -13.82
CA GLY A 78 13.28 -8.82 -14.89
C GLY A 78 14.47 -8.35 -15.72
N ASP A 79 15.05 -9.29 -16.49
CA ASP A 79 16.35 -9.08 -17.13
C ASP A 79 16.33 -8.01 -18.22
N ASN A 80 15.25 -7.92 -19.00
CA ASN A 80 15.15 -6.94 -20.08
C ASN A 80 15.16 -5.50 -19.54
N ALA A 81 14.37 -5.21 -18.50
CA ALA A 81 14.34 -3.90 -17.86
C ALA A 81 15.71 -3.53 -17.27
N LYS A 82 16.35 -4.48 -16.56
CA LYS A 82 17.71 -4.29 -16.02
C LYS A 82 18.73 -3.97 -17.12
N GLN A 83 18.66 -4.65 -18.26
CA GLN A 83 19.54 -4.37 -19.39
C GLN A 83 19.32 -3.00 -20.02
N VAL A 84 18.07 -2.54 -20.14
CA VAL A 84 17.76 -1.18 -20.60
C VAL A 84 18.31 -0.16 -19.60
N PHE A 85 18.06 -0.37 -18.31
CA PHE A 85 18.60 0.46 -17.23
C PHE A 85 20.13 0.59 -17.30
N TYR A 86 20.87 -0.54 -17.42
CA TYR A 86 22.34 -0.48 -17.46
C TYR A 86 22.86 0.36 -18.62
N ARG A 87 22.23 0.27 -19.80
CA ARG A 87 22.59 1.07 -20.97
C ARG A 87 22.25 2.55 -20.80
N ALA A 88 21.05 2.83 -20.29
CA ALA A 88 20.61 4.20 -20.04
C ALA A 88 21.51 4.90 -19.01
N LEU A 89 21.87 4.20 -17.91
CA LEU A 89 22.73 4.72 -16.87
C LEU A 89 24.09 5.17 -17.40
N VAL A 90 24.81 4.28 -18.09
CA VAL A 90 26.14 4.62 -18.59
C VAL A 90 26.11 5.66 -19.71
N ARG A 91 25.04 5.69 -20.53
CA ARG A 91 24.81 6.74 -21.53
C ARG A 91 24.63 8.10 -20.86
N ASN A 92 23.69 8.20 -19.91
CA ASN A 92 23.37 9.45 -19.23
C ASN A 92 24.59 10.02 -18.51
N LEU A 93 25.30 9.19 -17.74
CA LEU A 93 26.49 9.63 -17.00
C LEU A 93 27.67 10.01 -17.91
N ALA A 94 27.80 9.37 -19.08
CA ALA A 94 28.81 9.73 -20.07
C ALA A 94 28.49 11.03 -20.81
N GLU A 95 27.22 11.31 -21.08
CA GLU A 95 26.79 12.58 -21.68
C GLU A 95 26.92 13.74 -20.70
N ALA A 96 26.49 13.54 -19.45
CA ALA A 96 26.69 14.47 -18.35
C ALA A 96 26.69 13.70 -17.01
N PRO A 97 27.75 13.76 -16.19
CA PRO A 97 28.82 14.76 -16.21
C PRO A 97 30.10 14.37 -17.00
N GLY A 98 30.07 13.33 -17.82
CA GLY A 98 31.27 12.87 -18.56
C GLY A 98 32.00 11.69 -17.90
N VAL A 99 31.28 10.88 -17.13
CA VAL A 99 31.82 9.66 -16.50
C VAL A 99 32.15 8.64 -17.58
N ASN A 100 33.33 8.05 -17.51
CA ASN A 100 33.68 6.94 -18.41
C ASN A 100 32.76 5.73 -18.09
N PRO A 101 32.08 5.11 -19.08
CA PRO A 101 31.26 3.92 -18.85
C PRO A 101 31.97 2.78 -18.09
N ALA A 102 33.29 2.65 -18.23
CA ALA A 102 34.08 1.65 -17.51
C ALA A 102 34.09 1.89 -15.98
N ASP A 103 33.87 3.13 -15.54
CA ASP A 103 33.88 3.58 -14.15
C ASP A 103 32.56 3.35 -13.41
N VAL A 104 31.53 2.83 -14.08
CA VAL A 104 30.21 2.62 -13.46
C VAL A 104 30.04 1.14 -13.11
N PHE A 105 29.86 0.85 -11.82
CA PHE A 105 29.49 -0.48 -11.33
C PHE A 105 28.10 -0.45 -10.71
N VAL A 106 27.26 -1.44 -11.02
CA VAL A 106 25.89 -1.52 -10.50
C VAL A 106 25.68 -2.82 -9.72
N LYS A 107 25.03 -2.71 -8.56
CA LYS A 107 24.52 -3.83 -7.78
C LYS A 107 23.03 -3.62 -7.50
N MET A 108 22.21 -4.65 -7.72
CA MET A 108 20.78 -4.61 -7.42
C MET A 108 20.41 -5.64 -6.35
N LEU A 109 19.56 -5.23 -5.43
CA LEU A 109 19.00 -6.02 -4.34
C LEU A 109 17.47 -5.91 -4.44
N VAL A 110 16.77 -7.02 -4.18
CA VAL A 110 15.31 -7.04 -4.15
C VAL A 110 14.87 -7.38 -2.73
N THR A 111 13.94 -6.61 -2.20
CA THR A 111 13.30 -6.83 -0.90
C THR A 111 11.80 -6.59 -1.05
N PRO A 112 10.92 -7.33 -0.37
CA PRO A 112 9.48 -7.15 -0.57
C PRO A 112 9.01 -5.75 -0.13
N PRO A 113 7.93 -5.21 -0.72
CA PRO A 113 7.42 -3.88 -0.42
C PRO A 113 7.14 -3.62 1.08
N ILE A 114 6.77 -4.64 1.85
CA ILE A 114 6.52 -4.53 3.30
C ILE A 114 7.73 -3.99 4.08
N ASN A 115 8.94 -4.11 3.53
CA ASN A 115 10.18 -3.63 4.15
C ASN A 115 10.46 -2.15 3.86
N PHE A 116 9.57 -1.45 3.17
CA PHE A 116 9.64 -0.02 2.93
C PHE A 116 8.54 0.71 3.69
N SER A 117 8.88 1.88 4.22
CA SER A 117 7.94 2.88 4.73
C SER A 117 8.43 4.24 4.25
N PHE A 118 7.71 4.86 3.31
CA PHE A 118 8.12 6.14 2.73
C PHE A 118 8.02 7.31 3.70
N ALA A 119 6.97 7.30 4.52
CA ALA A 119 6.71 8.31 5.53
C ALA A 119 5.66 7.82 6.55
N GLY A 120 5.60 8.49 7.70
CA GLY A 120 4.50 8.31 8.65
C GLY A 120 4.41 6.94 9.34
N GLY A 121 5.41 6.08 9.17
CA GLY A 121 5.39 4.71 9.70
C GLY A 121 4.41 3.77 8.98
N VAL A 122 3.96 4.15 7.78
CA VAL A 122 3.03 3.35 6.97
C VAL A 122 3.82 2.45 6.02
N PRO A 123 3.62 1.12 6.04
CA PRO A 123 4.29 0.22 5.12
C PRO A 123 3.87 0.46 3.67
N ALA A 124 4.79 0.29 2.73
CA ALA A 124 4.52 0.55 1.31
C ALA A 124 3.44 -0.36 0.71
N THR A 125 3.20 -1.54 1.29
CA THR A 125 2.06 -2.41 0.92
C THR A 125 0.71 -1.74 1.18
N GLU A 126 0.59 -0.99 2.27
CA GLU A 126 -0.62 -0.22 2.62
C GLU A 126 -0.76 0.99 1.70
N THR A 127 0.33 1.71 1.42
CA THR A 127 0.35 2.81 0.44
C THR A 127 -0.09 2.33 -0.95
N ALA A 128 0.49 1.23 -1.44
CA ALA A 128 0.16 0.69 -2.76
C ALA A 128 -1.30 0.21 -2.83
N ALA A 129 -1.83 -0.37 -1.76
CA ALA A 129 -3.24 -0.73 -1.66
C ALA A 129 -4.12 0.52 -1.78
N ARG A 130 -3.87 1.56 -0.99
CA ARG A 130 -4.61 2.84 -1.05
C ARG A 130 -4.63 3.44 -2.46
N GLU A 131 -3.46 3.55 -3.09
CA GLU A 131 -3.37 4.09 -4.45
C GLU A 131 -4.16 3.25 -5.47
N ALA A 132 -4.14 1.92 -5.31
CA ALA A 132 -4.88 1.03 -6.19
C ALA A 132 -6.40 1.14 -5.98
N LEU A 133 -6.84 1.30 -4.72
CA LEU A 133 -8.24 1.61 -4.39
C LEU A 133 -8.69 2.95 -4.98
N ASP A 134 -7.88 3.99 -4.85
CA ASP A 134 -8.19 5.31 -5.39
C ASP A 134 -8.30 5.27 -6.91
N ARG A 135 -7.40 4.54 -7.59
CA ARG A 135 -7.51 4.28 -9.04
C ARG A 135 -8.79 3.52 -9.37
N ALA A 136 -9.11 2.44 -8.66
CA ALA A 136 -10.31 1.64 -8.92
C ALA A 136 -11.61 2.45 -8.70
N ALA A 137 -11.63 3.35 -7.72
CA ALA A 137 -12.78 4.22 -7.44
C ALA A 137 -13.09 5.22 -8.58
N THR A 138 -12.16 5.45 -9.51
CA THR A 138 -12.40 6.30 -10.69
C THR A 138 -13.10 5.56 -11.84
N VAL A 139 -13.20 4.22 -11.81
CA VAL A 139 -13.91 3.42 -12.82
C VAL A 139 -14.67 2.25 -12.16
N PRO A 140 -15.97 2.41 -11.84
CA PRO A 140 -16.79 1.32 -11.31
C PRO A 140 -16.81 0.10 -12.25
N GLY A 141 -16.53 -1.10 -11.72
CA GLY A 141 -16.62 -2.37 -12.45
C GLY A 141 -15.46 -2.67 -13.42
N ALA A 142 -14.32 -1.99 -13.32
CA ALA A 142 -13.22 -2.13 -14.29
C ALA A 142 -12.29 -3.35 -14.06
N ARG A 143 -12.37 -4.05 -12.93
CA ARG A 143 -11.40 -5.07 -12.54
C ARG A 143 -12.08 -6.30 -11.95
N ASP A 144 -11.71 -7.47 -12.45
CA ASP A 144 -12.34 -8.76 -12.07
C ASP A 144 -11.87 -9.31 -10.72
N ALA A 145 -10.73 -8.85 -10.18
CA ALA A 145 -10.17 -9.33 -8.92
C ALA A 145 -9.28 -8.28 -8.23
N TYR A 146 -9.41 -8.19 -6.91
CA TYR A 146 -8.60 -7.35 -6.03
C TYR A 146 -7.56 -8.18 -5.26
N THR A 147 -6.42 -7.58 -4.99
CA THR A 147 -5.36 -8.14 -4.15
C THR A 147 -5.79 -8.17 -2.68
N ARG A 148 -5.14 -9.04 -1.92
CA ARG A 148 -5.39 -9.18 -0.49
C ARG A 148 -5.22 -7.87 0.29
N ALA A 149 -4.16 -7.11 -0.02
CA ALA A 149 -3.89 -5.83 0.62
C ALA A 149 -4.99 -4.78 0.32
N GLU A 150 -5.51 -4.75 -0.92
CA GLU A 150 -6.65 -3.89 -1.28
C GLU A 150 -7.90 -4.24 -0.48
N LEU A 151 -8.22 -5.53 -0.33
CA LEU A 151 -9.37 -6.01 0.45
C LEU A 151 -9.24 -5.65 1.94
N VAL A 152 -8.05 -5.85 2.53
CA VAL A 152 -7.76 -5.46 3.93
C VAL A 152 -7.93 -3.96 4.13
N GLU A 153 -7.43 -3.14 3.20
CA GLU A 153 -7.53 -1.69 3.30
C GLU A 153 -8.98 -1.21 3.12
N ALA A 154 -9.77 -1.85 2.26
CA ALA A 154 -11.19 -1.53 2.11
C ALA A 154 -12.00 -1.83 3.38
N VAL A 155 -11.74 -2.97 4.04
CA VAL A 155 -12.32 -3.30 5.35
C VAL A 155 -11.83 -2.34 6.44
N THR A 156 -10.58 -1.89 6.34
CA THR A 156 -10.01 -0.91 7.26
C THR A 156 -10.73 0.43 7.16
N HIS A 157 -10.90 0.96 5.95
CA HIS A 157 -11.64 2.20 5.69
C HIS A 157 -13.11 2.11 6.13
N LEU A 158 -13.75 0.96 5.92
CA LEU A 158 -15.13 0.73 6.35
C LEU A 158 -15.32 1.00 7.85
N PHE A 159 -14.45 0.45 8.71
CA PHE A 159 -14.66 0.50 10.17
C PHE A 159 -13.90 1.62 10.88
N ARG A 160 -12.72 2.02 10.37
CA ARG A 160 -11.90 3.08 11.00
C ARG A 160 -12.38 4.46 10.59
N ASP A 161 -12.67 4.65 9.31
CA ASP A 161 -12.96 5.97 8.74
C ASP A 161 -14.44 6.15 8.40
N ASN A 162 -15.27 5.14 8.67
CA ASN A 162 -16.67 5.08 8.24
C ASN A 162 -16.84 5.35 6.73
N ASN A 163 -15.87 4.91 5.92
CA ASN A 163 -15.83 5.15 4.48
C ASN A 163 -16.10 3.86 3.71
N ARG A 164 -17.29 3.76 3.15
CA ARG A 164 -17.79 2.56 2.45
C ARG A 164 -17.43 2.54 0.97
N ARG A 165 -17.02 3.67 0.40
CA ARG A 165 -16.79 3.81 -1.04
C ARG A 165 -15.81 2.76 -1.59
N PRO A 166 -14.69 2.43 -0.92
CA PRO A 166 -13.75 1.42 -1.41
C PRO A 166 -14.39 0.03 -1.49
N ILE A 167 -15.04 -0.42 -0.41
CA ILE A 167 -15.54 -1.80 -0.31
C ILE A 167 -16.73 -2.06 -1.24
N VAL A 168 -17.60 -1.07 -1.48
CA VAL A 168 -18.77 -1.21 -2.36
C VAL A 168 -18.39 -1.66 -3.78
N SER A 169 -17.25 -1.20 -4.29
CA SER A 169 -16.76 -1.59 -5.63
C SER A 169 -16.23 -3.03 -5.71
N MET A 170 -16.00 -3.67 -4.57
CA MET A 170 -15.38 -5.00 -4.44
C MET A 170 -16.39 -6.10 -4.11
N LEU A 171 -17.66 -5.73 -3.97
CA LEU A 171 -18.74 -6.67 -3.70
C LEU A 171 -19.18 -7.33 -5.00
N ARG A 172 -19.34 -8.65 -5.00
CA ARG A 172 -19.97 -9.36 -6.12
C ARG A 172 -21.46 -9.00 -6.22
N ASP A 173 -22.03 -9.17 -7.41
CA ASP A 173 -23.47 -8.95 -7.64
C ASP A 173 -24.38 -9.76 -6.70
N ASN A 174 -23.94 -10.96 -6.31
CA ASN A 174 -24.64 -11.85 -5.39
C ASN A 174 -24.18 -11.72 -3.94
N PHE A 175 -23.45 -10.66 -3.59
CA PHE A 175 -22.93 -10.44 -2.25
C PHE A 175 -24.04 -10.52 -1.20
N LEU A 176 -23.78 -11.18 -0.07
CA LEU A 176 -24.74 -11.38 1.01
C LEU A 176 -24.23 -10.84 2.33
N LEU A 177 -24.87 -9.78 2.84
CA LEU A 177 -24.66 -9.27 4.18
C LEU A 177 -25.64 -9.96 5.15
N LYS A 178 -25.11 -10.56 6.21
CA LYS A 178 -25.87 -11.29 7.24
C LYS A 178 -25.76 -10.59 8.60
N MET A 179 -26.90 -10.10 9.08
CA MET A 179 -27.01 -9.46 10.39
C MET A 179 -27.86 -10.33 11.32
N PRO A 180 -27.51 -10.46 12.62
CA PRO A 180 -28.28 -11.27 13.56
C PRO A 180 -29.76 -10.88 13.60
N VAL A 181 -30.64 -11.82 13.27
CA VAL A 181 -32.11 -11.62 13.24
C VAL A 181 -32.71 -11.24 14.60
N SER A 182 -31.96 -11.41 15.68
CA SER A 182 -32.36 -10.94 17.01
C SER A 182 -32.36 -9.41 17.12
N MET A 183 -31.63 -8.70 16.26
CA MET A 183 -31.61 -7.23 16.26
C MET A 183 -32.79 -6.68 15.45
N PRO A 184 -33.33 -5.50 15.81
CA PRO A 184 -34.48 -4.91 15.11
C PRO A 184 -34.17 -4.50 13.66
N TYR A 185 -32.89 -4.36 13.34
CA TYR A 185 -32.35 -4.13 12.01
C TYR A 185 -31.58 -5.35 11.47
N GLY A 186 -31.76 -6.53 12.08
CA GLY A 186 -31.18 -7.78 11.63
C GLY A 186 -31.83 -8.30 10.35
N GLY A 187 -31.19 -9.28 9.70
CA GLY A 187 -31.68 -9.85 8.44
C GLY A 187 -30.57 -10.12 7.44
N GLU A 188 -30.98 -10.47 6.23
CA GLU A 188 -30.09 -10.69 5.09
C GLU A 188 -30.31 -9.62 4.03
N PHE A 189 -29.21 -9.06 3.53
CA PHE A 189 -29.21 -7.94 2.58
C PHE A 189 -28.35 -8.33 1.38
N LYS A 190 -28.91 -8.26 0.17
CA LYS A 190 -28.29 -8.79 -1.04
C LYS A 190 -27.82 -7.69 -1.98
N GLY A 191 -26.56 -7.78 -2.41
CA GLY A 191 -25.96 -6.89 -3.39
C GLY A 191 -25.40 -5.62 -2.76
N ALA A 192 -24.68 -4.86 -3.59
CA ALA A 192 -23.92 -3.69 -3.16
C ALA A 192 -24.81 -2.52 -2.70
N GLU A 193 -25.98 -2.34 -3.33
CA GLU A 193 -26.95 -1.31 -2.97
C GLU A 193 -27.51 -1.52 -1.56
N GLU A 194 -27.99 -2.74 -1.27
CA GLU A 194 -28.53 -3.08 0.04
C GLU A 194 -27.46 -3.06 1.14
N PHE A 195 -26.21 -3.43 0.82
CA PHE A 195 -25.08 -3.25 1.72
C PHE A 195 -24.87 -1.78 2.10
N ASP A 196 -24.78 -0.88 1.11
CA ASP A 196 -24.56 0.55 1.38
C ASP A 196 -25.76 1.16 2.13
N ASN A 197 -26.98 0.81 1.75
CA ASN A 197 -28.22 1.24 2.42
C ASN A 197 -28.28 0.79 3.89
N TYR A 198 -27.83 -0.44 4.19
CA TYR A 198 -27.78 -0.94 5.56
C TYR A 198 -26.93 -0.05 6.47
N PHE A 199 -25.69 0.25 6.05
CA PHE A 199 -24.79 1.07 6.86
C PHE A 199 -25.25 2.53 6.95
N LYS A 200 -25.86 3.09 5.89
CA LYS A 200 -26.52 4.41 5.96
C LYS A 200 -27.56 4.46 7.08
N ARG A 201 -28.41 3.44 7.18
CA ARG A 201 -29.48 3.37 8.20
C ARG A 201 -28.96 3.31 9.64
N ILE A 202 -27.80 2.68 9.86
CA ILE A 202 -27.30 2.38 11.22
C ILE A 202 -26.25 3.39 11.70
N VAL A 203 -25.41 3.90 10.80
CA VAL A 203 -24.22 4.68 11.17
C VAL A 203 -24.35 6.17 10.82
N GLU A 204 -25.29 6.56 9.95
CA GLU A 204 -25.52 7.98 9.61
C GLU A 204 -26.61 8.61 10.50
N GLU A 205 -26.66 9.96 10.50
CA GLU A 205 -27.63 10.73 11.28
C GLU A 205 -29.07 10.36 10.91
N GLY A 206 -29.88 9.98 11.92
CA GLY A 206 -31.27 9.56 11.72
C GLY A 206 -31.58 8.11 12.12
N ASN A 207 -30.59 7.36 12.63
CA ASN A 207 -30.83 6.04 13.22
C ASN A 207 -31.88 6.13 14.36
N GLU A 208 -32.98 5.39 14.21
CA GLU A 208 -34.10 5.35 15.16
C GLU A 208 -33.76 4.65 16.50
N TYR A 209 -32.70 3.83 16.53
CA TYR A 209 -32.32 3.00 17.68
C TYR A 209 -31.30 3.67 18.60
N TYR A 210 -30.29 4.33 18.03
CA TYR A 210 -29.16 4.88 18.80
C TYR A 210 -29.05 6.40 18.64
N ALA A 211 -28.81 7.09 19.76
CA ALA A 211 -28.46 8.51 19.81
C ALA A 211 -27.03 8.74 19.32
N SER A 212 -26.12 7.80 19.59
CA SER A 212 -24.77 7.76 19.04
C SER A 212 -24.38 6.31 18.71
N PHE A 213 -23.60 6.11 17.65
CA PHE A 213 -23.07 4.80 17.26
C PHE A 213 -21.71 4.99 16.61
N THR A 214 -20.66 4.43 17.22
CA THR A 214 -19.28 4.59 16.77
C THR A 214 -18.59 3.24 16.70
N THR A 215 -17.78 3.07 15.67
CA THR A 215 -16.97 1.86 15.44
C THR A 215 -15.50 2.19 15.57
N GLY A 216 -14.75 1.33 16.26
CA GLY A 216 -13.30 1.37 16.32
C GLY A 216 -12.72 0.06 15.82
N LEU A 217 -11.93 0.10 14.74
CA LEU A 217 -11.23 -1.08 14.24
C LEU A 217 -10.00 -1.39 15.10
N ARG A 218 -9.94 -2.61 15.66
CA ARG A 218 -8.77 -3.10 16.39
C ARG A 218 -7.72 -3.67 15.45
N ARG A 219 -8.12 -4.61 14.59
CA ARG A 219 -7.26 -5.23 13.58
C ARG A 219 -8.10 -5.93 12.52
N VAL A 220 -7.48 -6.18 11.37
CA VAL A 220 -7.97 -7.12 10.36
C VAL A 220 -7.04 -8.32 10.37
N ILE A 221 -7.61 -9.51 10.50
CA ILE A 221 -6.90 -10.79 10.48
C ILE A 221 -7.13 -11.42 9.12
N GLU A 222 -6.05 -11.91 8.53
CA GLU A 222 -6.06 -12.58 7.25
C GLU A 222 -6.09 -14.10 7.44
N ALA A 223 -7.12 -14.76 6.91
CA ALA A 223 -7.21 -16.22 6.76
C ALA A 223 -7.53 -16.56 5.29
N ASP A 224 -7.01 -17.66 4.73
CA ASP A 224 -7.06 -18.01 3.29
C ASP A 224 -8.14 -17.30 2.44
N ASP A 225 -9.40 -17.67 2.60
CA ASP A 225 -10.59 -17.15 1.89
C ASP A 225 -11.44 -16.18 2.73
N HIS A 226 -10.92 -15.69 3.86
CA HIS A 226 -11.64 -14.84 4.80
C HIS A 226 -10.83 -13.63 5.30
N LEU A 227 -11.51 -12.51 5.54
CA LEU A 227 -11.00 -11.44 6.39
C LEU A 227 -11.82 -11.36 7.66
N VAL A 228 -11.16 -11.29 8.82
CA VAL A 228 -11.83 -11.08 10.11
C VAL A 228 -11.47 -9.71 10.66
N ALA A 229 -12.43 -8.80 10.72
CA ALA A 229 -12.25 -7.51 11.36
C ALA A 229 -12.75 -7.56 12.81
N GLU A 230 -11.84 -7.40 13.75
CA GLU A 230 -12.19 -7.21 15.16
C GLU A 230 -12.48 -5.73 15.40
N ILE A 231 -13.68 -5.42 15.87
CA ILE A 231 -14.14 -4.05 16.09
C ILE A 231 -14.70 -3.88 17.50
N SER A 232 -14.53 -2.68 18.03
CA SER A 232 -15.28 -2.19 19.18
C SER A 232 -16.43 -1.32 18.70
N VAL A 233 -17.61 -1.50 19.27
CA VAL A 233 -18.77 -0.64 19.03
C VAL A 233 -19.11 0.06 20.33
N THR A 234 -19.15 1.40 20.30
CA THR A 234 -19.70 2.20 21.39
C THR A 234 -20.96 2.90 20.91
N ALA A 235 -22.06 2.69 21.63
CA ALA A 235 -23.36 3.23 21.26
C ALA A 235 -24.17 3.68 22.49
N GLU A 236 -25.03 4.67 22.28
CA GLU A 236 -26.00 5.16 23.27
C GLU A 236 -27.41 4.99 22.72
N GLY A 237 -28.29 4.36 23.51
CA GLY A 237 -29.69 4.13 23.15
C GLY A 237 -30.48 5.42 23.07
N ARG A 238 -31.21 5.63 21.97
CA ARG A 238 -32.00 6.86 21.78
C ARG A 238 -33.15 6.96 22.79
N THR A 239 -33.84 5.85 23.03
CA THR A 239 -34.99 5.78 23.94
C THR A 239 -34.56 5.49 25.38
N THR A 240 -33.59 4.59 25.56
CA THR A 240 -33.19 4.09 26.88
C THR A 240 -32.17 5.01 27.58
N GLN A 241 -31.44 5.83 26.82
CA GLN A 241 -30.29 6.63 27.28
C GLN A 241 -29.18 5.79 27.95
N GLN A 242 -29.19 4.47 27.74
CA GLN A 242 -28.13 3.60 28.22
C GLN A 242 -26.97 3.61 27.23
N SER A 243 -25.74 3.47 27.72
CA SER A 243 -24.55 3.31 26.89
C SER A 243 -24.02 1.88 26.95
N MET A 244 -23.46 1.42 25.84
CA MET A 244 -22.73 0.16 25.77
C MET A 244 -21.40 0.34 25.03
N THR A 245 -20.43 -0.49 25.40
CA THR A 245 -19.24 -0.77 24.59
C THR A 245 -19.12 -2.28 24.47
N ILE A 246 -19.15 -2.79 23.24
CA ILE A 246 -19.09 -4.22 22.95
C ILE A 246 -18.04 -4.52 21.90
N GLU A 247 -17.41 -5.68 22.02
CA GLU A 247 -16.46 -6.19 21.04
C GLU A 247 -17.18 -7.16 20.10
N ASN A 248 -17.04 -6.92 18.81
CA ASN A 248 -17.66 -7.71 17.75
C ASN A 248 -16.60 -8.16 16.76
N ALA A 249 -16.91 -9.21 16.02
CA ALA A 249 -16.10 -9.66 14.90
C ALA A 249 -16.93 -9.64 13.62
N TRP A 250 -16.39 -9.10 12.55
CA TRP A 250 -16.93 -9.24 11.21
C TRP A 250 -16.11 -10.26 10.45
N VAL A 251 -16.77 -11.22 9.81
CA VAL A 251 -16.15 -12.18 8.90
C VAL A 251 -16.60 -11.84 7.49
N PHE A 252 -15.64 -11.62 6.60
CA PHE A 252 -15.85 -11.37 5.18
C PHE A 252 -15.33 -12.56 4.39
N ASP A 253 -16.19 -13.16 3.58
CA ASP A 253 -15.84 -14.28 2.71
C ASP A 253 -15.39 -13.74 1.35
N ILE A 254 -14.32 -14.30 0.78
CA ILE A 254 -13.68 -13.82 -0.45
C ILE A 254 -13.59 -14.95 -1.48
N THR A 255 -14.02 -14.68 -2.71
CA THR A 255 -13.85 -15.60 -3.85
C THR A 255 -13.35 -14.84 -5.08
N ASP A 256 -12.26 -15.36 -5.67
CA ASP A 256 -11.50 -14.75 -6.77
C ASP A 256 -11.23 -13.25 -6.54
N GLY A 257 -10.74 -12.90 -5.35
CA GLY A 257 -10.35 -11.54 -5.02
C GLY A 257 -11.51 -10.54 -4.88
N ASN A 258 -12.73 -11.01 -4.63
CA ASN A 258 -13.90 -10.16 -4.36
C ASN A 258 -14.66 -10.65 -3.14
N PHE A 259 -15.35 -9.74 -2.44
CA PHE A 259 -16.23 -10.11 -1.33
C PHE A 259 -17.51 -10.78 -1.82
N VAL A 260 -17.84 -11.93 -1.23
CA VAL A 260 -19.09 -12.67 -1.52
C VAL A 260 -20.07 -12.68 -0.36
N SER A 261 -19.60 -12.53 0.87
CA SER A 261 -20.47 -12.29 2.02
C SER A 261 -19.75 -11.54 3.14
N ALA A 262 -20.55 -10.93 4.01
CA ALA A 262 -20.08 -10.40 5.29
C ALA A 262 -21.07 -10.76 6.39
N GLN A 263 -20.57 -11.17 7.55
CA GLN A 263 -21.39 -11.49 8.71
C GLN A 263 -20.77 -10.93 9.99
N ILE A 264 -21.61 -10.32 10.83
CA ILE A 264 -21.20 -9.91 12.18
C ILE A 264 -21.50 -11.02 13.20
N TYR A 265 -20.56 -11.19 14.13
CA TYR A 265 -20.71 -11.93 15.37
C TYR A 265 -20.62 -10.92 16.52
N ALA A 266 -21.76 -10.69 17.18
CA ALA A 266 -21.92 -9.64 18.17
C ALA A 266 -22.70 -10.12 19.40
N ASP A 267 -22.49 -9.47 20.54
CA ASP A 267 -23.35 -9.61 21.72
C ASP A 267 -24.68 -8.87 21.49
N THR A 268 -25.62 -9.55 20.84
CA THR A 268 -26.93 -8.99 20.50
C THR A 268 -27.81 -8.76 21.73
N ALA A 269 -27.57 -9.46 22.84
CA ALA A 269 -28.32 -9.27 24.07
C ALA A 269 -28.04 -7.90 24.70
N ASN A 270 -26.77 -7.47 24.67
CA ASN A 270 -26.40 -6.13 25.11
C ASN A 270 -26.92 -5.05 24.13
N GLY A 271 -26.76 -5.30 22.81
CA GLY A 271 -27.27 -4.42 21.76
C GLY A 271 -28.77 -4.12 21.86
N LEU A 272 -29.58 -5.13 22.16
CA LEU A 272 -31.03 -5.00 22.34
C LEU A 272 -31.40 -4.18 23.57
N LYS A 273 -30.76 -4.45 24.71
CA LYS A 273 -31.00 -3.69 25.96
C LYS A 273 -30.74 -2.20 25.76
N THR A 274 -29.71 -1.86 24.99
CA THR A 274 -29.37 -0.48 24.69
C THR A 274 -30.34 0.15 23.69
N ALA A 275 -30.71 -0.55 22.62
CA ALA A 275 -31.60 -0.01 21.58
C ALA A 275 -33.00 0.34 22.11
N GLY A 276 -33.56 -0.48 23.01
CA GLY A 276 -34.91 -0.32 23.56
C GLY A 276 -35.94 -1.08 22.76
#